data_AF-A0A8X7QW57-F1
#
_entry.id   AF-A0A8X7QW57-F1
#
_cell.length_a   1.000
_cell.length_b   1.000
_cell.length_c   1.000
_cell.angle_alpha   90.00
_cell.angle_beta   90.00
_cell.angle_gamma   90.00
#
_symmetry.space_group_name_H-M   'P 1'
#
loop_
_entity.id
_entity.type
_entity.pdbx_description
1 polymer ?
#
loop_
_entity_poly.entity_id
_entity_poly.type
_entity_poly.pdbx_seq_one_letter_code
_entity_poly.pdbx_strand_id
1 'polypeptide(L)'
;MASILSKKQKKKENYTLKELKSLGSDLLSSRAHINNLPLLLSFISPESPPQFVVESLLSLQSFFTPLLSQLPSSSSSHLLLPNALVKTMIRQRPRQMKTLKSSSELG
;
A
#
# COMPACT_ATOMS: atom_id res chain seq x y z
N MET A 1 10.81 13.32 -36.38
CA MET A 1 9.51 12.61 -36.44
C MET A 1 8.78 12.84 -35.12
N ALA A 2 7.86 13.79 -35.06
CA ALA A 2 7.11 14.10 -33.84
C ALA A 2 5.66 14.43 -34.21
N SER A 3 4.72 13.70 -33.63
CA SER A 3 3.43 14.19 -33.11
C SER A 3 2.39 13.06 -33.13
N ILE A 4 2.44 12.21 -32.11
CA ILE A 4 1.34 11.33 -31.72
C ILE A 4 0.90 11.66 -30.28
N LEU A 5 0.67 12.94 -29.96
CA LEU A 5 0.17 13.31 -28.62
C LEU A 5 -1.05 14.23 -28.64
N SER A 6 -1.55 14.65 -29.79
CA SER A 6 -2.58 15.70 -29.86
C SER A 6 -4.04 15.22 -29.88
N LYS A 7 -4.32 13.92 -29.74
CA LYS A 7 -5.70 13.40 -29.88
C LYS A 7 -6.49 13.22 -28.57
N LYS A 8 -5.88 13.34 -27.38
CA LYS A 8 -6.57 13.06 -26.11
C LYS A 8 -7.23 14.26 -25.44
N GLN A 9 -7.08 15.47 -25.98
CA GLN A 9 -7.61 16.70 -25.35
C GLN A 9 -9.03 17.09 -25.84
N LYS A 10 -9.50 16.58 -27.00
CA LYS A 10 -10.79 16.97 -27.58
C LYS A 10 -12.04 16.39 -26.90
N LYS A 11 -11.91 15.50 -25.90
CA LYS A 11 -13.06 14.90 -25.22
C LYS A 11 -13.48 15.60 -23.93
N LYS A 12 -12.69 16.56 -23.44
CA LYS A 12 -12.96 17.24 -22.16
C LYS A 12 -14.16 18.21 -22.25
N GLU A 13 -14.48 18.68 -23.45
CA GLU A 13 -15.45 19.75 -23.70
C GLU A 13 -16.93 19.28 -23.66
N ASN A 14 -17.20 17.98 -23.72
CA ASN A 14 -18.56 17.43 -23.78
C ASN A 14 -18.90 16.51 -22.59
N TYR A 15 -18.18 16.59 -21.47
CA TYR A 15 -18.58 15.85 -20.28
C TYR A 15 -19.51 16.68 -19.40
N THR A 16 -20.66 16.11 -19.11
CA THR A 16 -21.56 16.64 -18.09
C THR A 16 -21.14 16.17 -16.69
N LEU A 17 -21.55 16.89 -15.64
CA LEU A 17 -21.31 16.45 -14.26
C LEU A 17 -21.86 15.06 -13.96
N LYS A 18 -22.99 14.71 -14.56
CA LYS A 18 -23.63 13.39 -14.40
C LYS A 18 -22.75 12.28 -14.96
N GLU A 19 -22.17 12.49 -16.14
CA GLU A 19 -21.25 11.53 -16.75
C GLU A 19 -19.96 11.40 -15.95
N LEU A 20 -19.40 12.52 -15.46
CA LEU A 20 -18.23 12.49 -14.59
C LEU A 20 -18.48 11.67 -13.33
N LYS A 21 -19.65 11.86 -12.70
CA LYS A 21 -20.05 11.07 -11.53
C LYS A 21 -20.22 9.59 -11.85
N SER A 22 -20.76 9.27 -13.04
CA SER A 22 -20.83 7.89 -13.54
C SER A 22 -19.45 7.26 -13.69
N LEU A 23 -18.48 8.00 -14.25
CA LEU A 23 -17.10 7.52 -14.38
C LEU A 23 -16.49 7.22 -13.02
N GLY A 24 -16.75 8.07 -12.03
CA GLY A 24 -16.38 7.87 -10.64
C GLY A 24 -17.03 6.61 -10.05
N SER A 25 -18.33 6.42 -10.22
CA SER A 25 -19.03 5.23 -9.72
C SER A 25 -18.57 3.94 -10.37
N ASP A 26 -18.29 3.94 -11.67
CA ASP A 26 -17.77 2.77 -12.40
C ASP A 26 -16.41 2.34 -11.86
N LEU A 27 -15.58 3.35 -11.56
CA LEU A 27 -14.24 3.19 -11.00
C LEU A 27 -14.27 2.67 -9.57
N LEU A 28 -15.25 3.09 -8.76
CA LEU A 28 -15.47 2.57 -7.41
C LEU A 28 -16.12 1.18 -7.41
N SER A 29 -16.94 0.88 -8.42
CA SER A 29 -17.62 -0.42 -8.54
C SER A 29 -16.66 -1.55 -8.91
N SER A 30 -15.68 -1.27 -9.79
CA SER A 30 -14.69 -2.28 -10.20
C SER A 30 -13.35 -1.67 -10.59
N ARG A 31 -12.28 -2.32 -10.14
CA ARG A 31 -10.89 -1.99 -10.51
C ARG A 31 -10.61 -2.18 -12.02
N ALA A 32 -11.49 -2.83 -12.77
CA ALA A 32 -11.36 -2.96 -14.23
C ALA A 32 -11.48 -1.60 -14.97
N HIS A 33 -12.08 -0.59 -14.34
CA HIS A 33 -12.29 0.73 -14.94
C HIS A 33 -11.15 1.74 -14.65
N ILE A 34 -9.95 1.26 -14.33
CA ILE A 34 -8.74 2.09 -14.12
C ILE A 34 -8.45 3.02 -15.30
N ASN A 35 -8.89 2.67 -16.51
CA ASN A 35 -8.76 3.53 -17.70
C ASN A 35 -9.53 4.87 -17.58
N ASN A 36 -10.46 4.99 -16.63
CA ASN A 36 -11.16 6.24 -16.33
C ASN A 36 -10.34 7.18 -15.43
N LEU A 37 -9.29 6.68 -14.73
CA LEU A 37 -8.43 7.51 -13.86
C LEU A 37 -7.81 8.70 -14.60
N PRO A 38 -7.17 8.52 -15.78
CA PRO A 38 -6.57 9.66 -16.48
C PRO A 38 -7.61 10.69 -16.93
N LEU A 39 -8.87 10.29 -17.12
CA LEU A 39 -9.96 11.21 -17.46
C LEU A 39 -10.35 12.04 -16.25
N LEU A 40 -10.58 11.41 -15.10
CA LEU A 40 -10.87 12.12 -13.83
C LEU A 40 -9.72 13.07 -13.44
N LEU A 41 -8.47 12.61 -13.56
CA LEU A 41 -7.28 13.43 -13.31
C LEU A 41 -7.20 14.65 -14.24
N SER A 42 -7.70 14.53 -15.47
CA SER A 42 -7.69 15.66 -16.41
C SER A 42 -8.56 16.82 -15.94
N PHE A 43 -9.61 16.58 -15.15
CA PHE A 43 -10.48 17.61 -14.58
C PHE A 43 -9.89 18.31 -13.35
N ILE A 44 -8.78 17.83 -12.80
CA ILE A 44 -8.06 18.49 -11.70
C ILE A 44 -7.09 19.51 -12.32
N SER A 45 -7.66 20.56 -12.88
CA SER A 45 -6.92 21.73 -13.37
C SER A 45 -7.59 23.00 -12.84
N PRO A 46 -6.82 24.06 -12.53
CA PRO A 46 -7.39 25.35 -12.11
C PRO A 46 -8.33 25.97 -13.16
N GLU A 47 -8.25 25.54 -14.43
CA GLU A 47 -9.12 25.98 -15.51
C GLU A 47 -10.47 25.24 -15.55
N SER A 48 -10.60 24.14 -14.81
CA SER A 48 -11.81 23.31 -14.81
C SER A 48 -12.82 23.83 -13.80
N PRO A 49 -14.15 23.71 -14.03
CA PRO A 49 -15.13 24.19 -13.08
C PRO A 49 -14.99 23.45 -11.74
N PRO A 50 -15.15 24.13 -10.59
CA PRO A 50 -14.85 23.56 -9.27
C PRO A 50 -15.66 22.30 -8.96
N GLN A 51 -16.88 22.21 -9.48
CA GLN A 51 -17.74 21.02 -9.33
C GLN A 51 -17.11 19.76 -9.97
N PHE A 52 -16.48 19.89 -11.13
CA PHE A 52 -15.78 18.78 -11.79
C PHE A 52 -14.54 18.36 -11.02
N VAL A 53 -13.81 19.34 -10.47
CA VAL A 53 -12.61 19.09 -9.65
C VAL A 53 -12.98 18.31 -8.39
N VAL A 54 -14.02 18.75 -7.67
CA VAL A 54 -14.47 18.12 -6.42
C VAL A 54 -14.94 16.69 -6.66
N GLU A 55 -15.80 16.46 -7.65
CA GLU A 55 -16.29 15.11 -7.96
C GLU A 55 -15.17 14.16 -8.39
N SER A 56 -14.20 14.67 -9.17
CA SER A 56 -13.03 13.90 -9.58
C SER A 56 -12.16 13.53 -8.38
N LEU A 57 -11.84 14.50 -7.51
CA LEU A 57 -11.04 14.28 -6.31
C LEU A 57 -11.70 13.29 -5.35
N LEU A 58 -13.01 13.46 -5.10
CA LEU A 58 -13.75 12.58 -4.20
C LEU A 58 -13.75 11.14 -4.72
N SER A 59 -14.03 10.94 -6.00
CA SER A 59 -14.02 9.61 -6.63
C SER A 59 -12.64 8.96 -6.56
N LEU A 60 -11.58 9.71 -6.86
CA LEU A 60 -10.19 9.23 -6.82
C LEU A 60 -9.76 8.87 -5.40
N GLN A 61 -10.07 9.72 -4.42
CA GLN A 61 -9.77 9.46 -3.02
C GLN A 61 -10.45 8.17 -2.57
N SER A 62 -11.75 8.02 -2.83
CA SER A 62 -12.51 6.83 -2.44
C SER A 62 -11.95 5.55 -3.07
N PHE A 63 -11.42 5.62 -4.29
CA PHE A 63 -10.80 4.48 -4.96
C PHE A 63 -9.49 4.05 -4.31
N PHE A 64 -8.63 5.01 -3.93
CA PHE A 64 -7.34 4.70 -3.32
C PHE A 64 -7.44 4.37 -1.83
N THR A 65 -8.46 4.87 -1.12
CA THR A 65 -8.64 4.64 0.32
C THR A 65 -8.53 3.15 0.74
N PRO A 66 -9.26 2.20 0.12
CA PRO A 66 -9.12 0.78 0.45
C PRO A 66 -7.83 0.14 -0.08
N LEU A 67 -7.14 0.76 -1.04
CA LEU A 67 -5.85 0.27 -1.53
C LEU A 67 -4.73 0.60 -0.55
N LEU A 68 -4.80 1.77 0.11
CA LEU A 68 -3.79 2.21 1.07
C LEU A 68 -3.74 1.30 2.30
N SER A 69 -4.86 0.75 2.76
CA SER A 69 -4.89 -0.20 3.88
C SER A 69 -4.33 -1.58 3.53
N GLN A 70 -4.25 -1.91 2.24
CA GLN A 70 -3.65 -3.15 1.73
C GLN A 70 -2.15 -3.03 1.51
N LEU A 71 -1.59 -1.82 1.60
CA LEU A 71 -0.15 -1.63 1.48
C LEU A 71 0.53 -2.24 2.72
N PRO A 72 1.58 -3.05 2.54
CA PRO A 72 2.37 -3.51 3.66
C PRO A 72 2.84 -2.29 4.43
N SER A 73 2.51 -2.21 5.71
CA SER A 73 3.08 -1.18 6.56
C SER A 73 4.59 -1.30 6.44
N SER A 74 5.28 -0.22 6.06
CA SER A 74 6.74 -0.13 6.10
C SER A 74 7.23 -0.17 7.55
N SER A 75 6.85 -1.19 8.31
CA SER A 75 7.62 -1.64 9.45
C SER A 75 8.78 -2.40 8.84
N SER A 76 9.89 -1.66 8.69
CA SER A 76 11.24 -2.19 8.51
C SER A 76 11.29 -3.62 9.03
N SER A 77 11.26 -4.58 8.11
CA SER A 77 11.72 -5.93 8.39
C SER A 77 13.17 -5.74 8.76
N HIS A 78 13.40 -5.52 10.05
CA HIS A 78 14.69 -5.45 10.70
C HIS A 78 15.43 -6.64 10.14
N LEU A 79 16.37 -6.36 9.23
CA LEU A 79 17.23 -7.34 8.60
C LEU A 79 17.67 -8.26 9.71
N LEU A 80 17.23 -9.52 9.65
CA LEU A 80 17.71 -10.58 10.52
C LEU A 80 19.18 -10.80 10.13
N LEU A 81 20.01 -9.86 10.58
CA LEU A 81 21.45 -9.99 10.57
C LEU A 81 21.78 -11.20 11.44
N PRO A 82 22.67 -12.09 10.99
CA PRO A 82 22.97 -13.37 11.64
C PRO A 82 23.48 -13.27 13.09
N ASN A 83 23.77 -12.07 13.58
CA ASN A 83 24.34 -11.80 14.90
C ASN A 83 23.35 -11.97 16.07
N ALA A 84 22.03 -11.98 15.82
CA ALA A 84 21.03 -12.18 16.88
C ALA A 84 20.98 -13.63 17.39
N LEU A 85 21.35 -14.61 16.55
CA LEU A 85 21.27 -16.04 16.86
C LEU A 85 22.39 -16.51 17.81
N VAL A 86 23.58 -15.89 17.70
CA VAL A 86 24.72 -16.19 18.60
C VAL A 86 24.45 -15.70 20.03
N LYS A 87 23.74 -14.57 20.17
CA LYS A 87 23.48 -13.96 21.48
C LYS A 87 22.42 -14.72 22.29
N THR A 88 21.52 -15.45 21.63
CA THR A 88 20.56 -16.34 22.29
C THR A 88 21.17 -17.70 22.67
N MET A 89 22.12 -18.24 21.90
CA MET A 89 22.78 -19.52 22.26
C MET A 89 23.74 -19.40 23.45
N ILE A 90 24.35 -18.24 23.69
CA ILE A 90 25.31 -18.06 24.82
C ILE A 90 24.60 -17.92 26.19
N ARG A 91 23.26 -17.78 26.23
CA ARG A 91 22.48 -17.60 27.47
C ARG A 91 21.87 -18.91 28.02
N GLN A 92 22.28 -20.08 27.53
CA GLN A 92 21.81 -21.40 28.01
C GLN A 92 22.95 -22.31 28.53
N ARG A 93 23.86 -21.80 29.36
CA ARG A 93 24.64 -22.66 30.27
C ARG A 93 24.01 -22.63 31.67
N PRO A 94 23.32 -23.70 32.12
CA PRO A 94 22.92 -23.81 33.51
C PRO A 94 24.17 -23.88 34.41
N ARG A 95 24.16 -23.02 35.43
CA ARG A 95 25.15 -22.99 36.52
C ARG A 95 25.08 -24.30 37.30
N GLN A 96 26.24 -24.92 37.51
CA GLN A 96 26.49 -26.05 38.41
C GLN A 96 26.08 -25.74 39.86
N MET A 97 25.35 -26.64 40.53
CA MET A 97 25.32 -26.83 42.00
C MET A 97 25.07 -28.33 42.27
N LYS A 98 26.09 -29.12 42.67
CA LYS A 98 26.44 -29.55 44.05
C LYS A 98 25.27 -30.31 44.74
N THR A 99 25.33 -31.60 45.14
CA THR A 99 26.17 -32.20 46.21
C THR A 99 25.90 -33.71 46.41
N LEU A 100 26.97 -34.48 46.73
CA LEU A 100 27.15 -35.59 47.71
C LEU A 100 26.08 -36.70 47.93
N LYS A 101 26.47 -37.97 47.70
CA LYS A 101 26.82 -39.00 48.72
C LYS A 101 27.11 -40.35 48.04
N SER A 102 28.33 -40.89 48.16
CA SER A 102 28.71 -41.97 49.09
C SER A 102 28.00 -43.29 48.81
N SER A 103 28.70 -44.20 48.13
CA SER A 103 28.42 -45.63 48.16
C SER A 103 29.72 -46.35 48.51
N SER A 104 29.68 -46.93 49.69
CA SER A 104 30.67 -47.73 50.38
C SER A 104 31.01 -49.04 49.65
N GLU A 105 32.31 -49.30 49.57
CA GLU A 105 33.07 -50.53 49.89
C GLU A 105 32.41 -51.91 49.65
N LEU A 106 33.19 -52.76 48.96
CA LEU A 106 33.10 -54.21 48.87
C LEU A 106 33.40 -54.88 50.22
N GLY A 107 32.70 -55.97 50.55
CA GLY A 107 33.00 -56.84 51.69
C GLY A 107 31.83 -57.73 52.08
#